data_AF-A0A812Q1M5-F1
#
_entry.id   AF-A0A812Q1M5-F1
#
_cell.length_a   1.000
_cell.length_b   1.000
_cell.length_c   1.000
_cell.angle_alpha   90.00
_cell.angle_beta   90.00
_cell.angle_gamma   90.00
#
_symmetry.space_group_name_H-M   'P 1'
#
loop_
_entity.id
_entity.type
_entity.pdbx_description
1 polymer ?
#
loop_
_entity_poly.entity_id
_entity_poly.type
_entity_poly.pdbx_seq_one_letter_code
_entity_poly.pdbx_strand_id
1 'polypeptide(L)'
;MFSARFDGGEMEQKFRSVHAILKEHNFPVRMVAAKGGDDFGKLTQEYLSEIRLSRGVLICVCTKHYAEKTSSPFSSFEELKFARDFRLDVLPLKVADDYPPRPPSGPDHPYDQQGEAHAMIDWVFRPNVAFTDCRSFDEMQIARVIAERLLKKTKGSGHG
;
A
#
# COMPACT_ATOMS: atom_id res chain seq x y z
N MET A 1 -3.75 -0.98 -6.40
CA MET A 1 -2.27 -0.99 -6.51
C MET A 1 -1.70 -1.40 -5.16
N PHE A 2 -0.70 -2.28 -5.12
CA PHE A 2 0.08 -2.56 -3.91
C PHE A 2 1.07 -1.42 -3.65
N SER A 3 1.02 -0.91 -2.42
CA SER A 3 1.97 0.02 -1.82
C SER A 3 2.74 -0.74 -0.76
N ALA A 4 4.02 -0.98 -1.00
CA ALA A 4 4.88 -1.75 -0.11
C ALA A 4 6.33 -1.26 -0.24
N ARG A 5 7.14 -1.54 0.78
CA ARG A 5 8.60 -1.41 0.67
C ARG A 5 9.13 -2.68 0.00
N PHE A 6 9.67 -2.53 -1.21
CA PHE A 6 10.30 -3.60 -1.97
C PHE A 6 11.82 -3.57 -1.71
N ASP A 7 12.26 -4.31 -0.70
CA ASP A 7 13.67 -4.40 -0.25
C ASP A 7 14.32 -5.77 -0.53
N GLY A 8 13.63 -6.64 -1.27
CA GLY A 8 14.05 -8.01 -1.59
C GLY A 8 13.80 -9.03 -0.46
N GLY A 9 13.22 -8.60 0.67
CA GLY A 9 12.97 -9.45 1.82
C GLY A 9 11.83 -10.44 1.66
N GLU A 10 11.60 -11.26 2.70
CA GLU A 10 10.53 -12.26 2.76
C GLU A 10 9.14 -11.66 2.50
N MET A 11 8.88 -10.47 3.04
CA MET A 11 7.59 -9.79 2.86
C MET A 11 7.34 -9.40 1.40
N GLU A 12 8.37 -8.94 0.70
CA GLU A 12 8.26 -8.66 -0.73
C GLU A 12 7.93 -9.94 -1.49
N GLN A 13 8.66 -11.04 -1.25
CA GLN A 13 8.42 -12.31 -1.93
C GLN A 13 7.00 -12.82 -1.68
N LYS A 14 6.54 -12.74 -0.42
CA LYS A 14 5.17 -13.08 -0.03
C LYS A 14 4.14 -12.28 -0.82
N PHE A 15 4.30 -10.96 -0.91
CA PHE A 15 3.34 -10.11 -1.65
C PHE A 15 3.46 -10.22 -3.17
N ARG A 16 4.62 -10.63 -3.69
CA ARG A 16 4.76 -11.04 -5.10
C ARG A 16 3.95 -12.31 -5.40
N SER A 17 3.97 -13.29 -4.50
CA SER A 17 3.12 -14.49 -4.61
C SER A 17 1.64 -14.15 -4.49
N VAL A 18 1.24 -13.30 -3.54
CA VAL A 18 -0.14 -12.78 -3.44
C VAL A 18 -0.57 -12.08 -4.72
N HIS A 19 0.29 -11.24 -5.30
CA HIS A 19 0.02 -10.55 -6.56
C HIS A 19 -0.17 -11.54 -7.72
N ALA A 20 0.65 -12.57 -7.80
CA ALA A 20 0.53 -13.63 -8.81
C ALA A 20 -0.82 -14.37 -8.70
N ILE A 21 -1.19 -14.80 -7.49
CA ILE A 21 -2.48 -15.47 -7.21
C ILE A 21 -3.65 -14.58 -7.67
N LEU A 22 -3.66 -13.31 -7.26
CA LEU A 22 -4.72 -12.37 -7.65
C LEU A 22 -4.80 -12.17 -9.17
N LYS A 23 -3.64 -12.13 -9.84
CA LYS A 23 -3.57 -11.98 -11.31
C LYS A 23 -4.09 -13.24 -12.02
N GLU A 24 -3.74 -14.43 -11.55
CA GLU A 24 -4.26 -15.70 -12.07
C GLU A 24 -5.78 -15.79 -11.97
N HIS A 25 -6.36 -15.21 -10.91
CA HIS A 25 -7.80 -15.07 -10.74
C HIS A 25 -8.43 -13.84 -11.44
N ASN A 26 -7.71 -13.19 -12.35
CA ASN A 26 -8.16 -12.04 -13.15
C ASN A 26 -8.54 -10.78 -12.34
N PHE A 27 -8.00 -10.61 -11.13
CA PHE A 27 -8.14 -9.34 -10.43
C PHE A 27 -7.24 -8.27 -11.04
N PRO A 28 -7.74 -7.04 -11.30
CA PRO A 28 -6.96 -5.95 -11.89
C PRO A 28 -6.05 -5.30 -10.83
N VAL A 29 -5.09 -6.07 -10.32
CA VAL A 29 -4.13 -5.61 -9.31
C VAL A 29 -2.80 -5.25 -9.96
N ARG A 30 -2.33 -4.05 -9.65
CA ARG A 30 -1.00 -3.55 -10.03
C ARG A 30 -0.05 -3.64 -8.84
N MET A 31 1.19 -3.99 -9.10
CA MET A 31 2.29 -3.98 -8.15
C MET A 31 3.50 -3.39 -8.87
N VAL A 32 4.12 -2.35 -8.32
CA VAL A 32 5.32 -1.75 -8.91
C VAL A 32 6.47 -2.72 -8.68
N ALA A 33 6.81 -3.48 -9.71
CA ALA A 33 7.93 -4.40 -9.72
C ALA A 33 8.94 -3.90 -10.75
N ALA A 34 9.78 -2.93 -10.37
CA ALA A 34 10.89 -2.56 -11.25
C ALA A 34 11.89 -3.72 -11.27
N LYS A 35 12.06 -4.35 -12.43
CA LYS A 35 13.32 -5.05 -12.71
C LYS A 35 14.40 -3.98 -12.84
N GLY A 36 15.61 -4.21 -12.34
CA GLY A 36 16.70 -3.24 -12.42
C GLY A 36 16.87 -2.75 -13.87
N GLY A 37 16.54 -1.48 -14.12
CA GLY A 37 16.55 -0.87 -15.45
C GLY A 37 15.26 -0.15 -15.85
N ASP A 38 14.11 -0.47 -15.25
CA ASP A 38 12.86 0.28 -15.48
C ASP A 38 12.82 1.57 -14.65
N ASP A 39 12.24 2.63 -15.21
CA ASP A 39 11.97 3.88 -14.48
C ASP A 39 10.83 3.64 -13.46
N PHE A 40 11.22 3.17 -12.27
CA PHE A 40 10.37 2.94 -11.11
C PHE A 40 9.42 4.11 -10.85
N GLY A 41 9.89 5.32 -11.14
CA GLY A 41 9.12 6.53 -10.96
C GLY A 41 7.94 6.67 -11.89
N LYS A 42 8.20 6.45 -13.18
CA LYS A 42 7.16 6.55 -14.21
C LYS A 42 6.05 5.51 -13.99
N LEU A 43 6.41 4.26 -13.68
CA LEU A 43 5.43 3.20 -13.39
C LEU A 43 4.57 3.51 -12.16
N THR A 44 5.19 4.05 -11.10
CA THR A 44 4.47 4.46 -9.89
C THR A 44 3.47 5.57 -10.21
N GLN A 45 3.87 6.59 -10.99
CA GLN A 45 2.97 7.67 -11.43
C GLN A 45 1.81 7.16 -12.29
N GLU A 46 2.11 6.28 -13.25
CA GLU A 46 1.08 5.68 -14.11
C GLU A 46 0.05 4.91 -13.29
N TYR A 47 0.49 4.08 -12.33
CA TYR A 47 -0.43 3.30 -11.49
C TYR A 47 -1.21 4.18 -10.51
N LEU A 48 -0.60 5.21 -9.93
CA LEU A 48 -1.29 6.19 -9.08
C LEU A 48 -2.36 6.97 -9.87
N SER A 49 -2.07 7.33 -11.12
CA SER A 49 -3.03 7.95 -12.02
C SER A 49 -4.17 6.98 -12.38
N GLU A 50 -3.85 5.72 -12.72
CA GLU A 50 -4.83 4.67 -13.03
C GLU A 50 -5.77 4.42 -11.84
N ILE A 51 -5.26 4.25 -10.62
CA ILE A 51 -6.12 4.06 -9.44
C ILE A 51 -6.99 5.29 -9.17
N ARG A 52 -6.51 6.51 -9.43
CA ARG A 52 -7.31 7.72 -9.27
C ARG A 52 -8.47 7.75 -10.27
N LEU A 53 -8.17 7.52 -11.54
CA LEU A 53 -9.17 7.56 -12.62
C LEU A 53 -10.20 6.43 -12.51
N SER A 54 -9.76 5.22 -12.14
CA SER A 54 -10.63 4.05 -11.97
C SER A 54 -11.34 3.97 -10.62
N ARG A 55 -11.12 4.96 -9.72
CA ARG A 55 -11.53 4.89 -8.31
C ARG A 55 -11.09 3.56 -7.68
N GLY A 56 -9.85 3.14 -7.94
CA GLY A 56 -9.23 1.95 -7.40
C GLY A 56 -8.98 2.03 -5.89
N VAL A 57 -8.24 1.04 -5.39
CA VAL A 57 -7.84 0.95 -3.98
C VAL A 57 -6.33 0.90 -3.90
N LEU A 58 -5.74 1.69 -3.00
CA LEU A 58 -4.35 1.56 -2.60
C LEU A 58 -4.26 0.51 -1.48
N ILE A 59 -3.60 -0.62 -1.76
CA ILE A 59 -3.42 -1.73 -0.83
C ILE A 59 -2.11 -1.48 -0.09
N CYS A 60 -2.19 -1.10 1.17
CA CYS A 60 -1.04 -0.69 1.98
C CYS A 60 -0.51 -1.90 2.75
N VAL A 61 0.69 -2.38 2.40
CA VAL A 61 1.36 -3.47 3.12
C VAL A 61 2.10 -2.87 4.32
N CYS A 62 1.41 -2.85 5.46
CA CYS A 62 1.84 -2.17 6.68
C CYS A 62 2.91 -2.98 7.43
N THR A 63 4.15 -2.91 6.95
CA THR A 63 5.35 -3.32 7.68
C THR A 63 5.76 -2.26 8.70
N LYS A 64 6.73 -2.56 9.57
CA LYS A 64 7.26 -1.60 10.57
C LYS A 64 7.81 -0.30 9.95
N HIS A 65 8.30 -0.38 8.71
CA HIS A 65 8.90 0.74 7.98
C HIS A 65 7.98 1.32 6.90
N TYR A 66 6.70 0.96 6.92
CA TYR A 66 5.75 1.46 5.94
C TYR A 66 5.56 2.98 6.08
N ALA A 67 5.49 3.66 4.93
CA ALA A 67 5.43 5.12 4.82
C ALA A 67 6.61 5.87 5.46
N GLU A 68 7.77 5.21 5.63
CA GLU A 68 9.02 5.90 5.94
C GLU A 68 9.34 6.91 4.83
N LYS A 69 9.57 8.17 5.23
CA LYS A 69 9.99 9.22 4.32
C LYS A 69 11.47 9.02 3.99
N THR A 70 11.77 8.91 2.70
CA THR A 70 13.12 8.69 2.19
C THR A 70 13.44 9.76 1.15
N SER A 71 14.65 9.75 0.58
CA SER A 71 14.99 10.59 -0.59
C SER A 71 14.23 10.22 -1.86
N SER A 72 13.58 9.05 -1.91
CA SER A 72 12.87 8.58 -3.10
C SER A 72 11.51 9.26 -3.23
N PRO A 73 11.23 9.96 -4.35
CA PRO A 73 9.92 10.57 -4.62
C PRO A 73 8.82 9.55 -4.94
N PHE A 74 9.17 8.26 -4.95
CA PHE A 74 8.27 7.15 -5.23
C PHE A 74 8.21 6.16 -4.06
N SER A 75 8.50 6.65 -2.85
CA SER A 75 8.38 5.88 -1.62
C SER A 75 6.91 5.71 -1.21
N SER A 76 6.64 4.70 -0.37
CA SER A 76 5.30 4.49 0.21
C SER A 76 4.75 5.72 0.97
N PHE A 77 5.61 6.63 1.45
CA PHE A 77 5.20 7.91 2.01
C PHE A 77 4.53 8.81 0.96
N GLU A 78 5.15 8.98 -0.21
CA GLU A 78 4.59 9.80 -1.29
C GLU A 78 3.34 9.16 -1.90
N GLU A 79 3.26 7.83 -1.98
CA GLU A 79 2.05 7.11 -2.37
C GLU A 79 0.88 7.38 -1.39
N LEU A 80 1.18 7.38 -0.08
CA LEU A 80 0.19 7.63 0.97
C LEU A 80 -0.27 9.10 0.96
N LYS A 81 0.66 10.03 0.73
CA LYS A 81 0.35 11.45 0.52
C LYS A 81 -0.53 11.67 -0.70
N PHE A 82 -0.22 11.01 -1.82
CA PHE A 82 -1.07 11.04 -3.01
C PHE A 82 -2.47 10.50 -2.71
N ALA A 83 -2.58 9.38 -1.98
CA ALA A 83 -3.87 8.83 -1.57
C ALA A 83 -4.68 9.80 -0.71
N ARG A 84 -4.02 10.53 0.20
CA ARG A 84 -4.65 11.61 0.97
C ARG A 84 -5.15 12.73 0.07
N ASP A 85 -4.28 13.29 -0.75
CA ASP A 85 -4.55 14.49 -1.55
C ASP A 85 -5.71 14.25 -2.53
N PHE A 86 -5.79 13.04 -3.10
CA PHE A 86 -6.85 12.65 -4.02
C PHE A 86 -7.99 11.85 -3.36
N ARG A 87 -7.98 11.71 -2.03
CA ARG A 87 -8.99 10.97 -1.24
C ARG A 87 -9.25 9.56 -1.79
N LEU A 88 -8.18 8.85 -2.13
CA LEU A 88 -8.27 7.47 -2.60
C LEU A 88 -8.70 6.55 -1.45
N ASP A 89 -9.39 5.47 -1.82
CA ASP A 89 -9.65 4.40 -0.86
C ASP A 89 -8.36 3.63 -0.57
N VAL A 90 -8.14 3.36 0.70
CA VAL A 90 -7.01 2.58 1.19
C VAL A 90 -7.48 1.28 1.82
N LEU A 91 -6.67 0.23 1.67
CA LEU A 91 -6.82 -1.05 2.33
C LEU A 91 -5.54 -1.34 3.12
N PRO A 92 -5.50 -1.01 4.42
CA PRO A 92 -4.37 -1.34 5.27
C PRO A 92 -4.32 -2.84 5.58
N LEU A 93 -3.18 -3.46 5.32
CA LEU A 93 -2.88 -4.85 5.65
C LEU A 93 -1.81 -4.86 6.74
N LYS A 94 -2.19 -5.16 7.97
CA LYS A 94 -1.27 -5.29 9.10
C LYS A 94 -0.49 -6.60 8.94
N VAL A 95 0.81 -6.49 8.68
CA VAL A 95 1.72 -7.64 8.48
C VAL A 95 2.89 -7.65 9.46
N ALA A 96 2.93 -6.66 10.35
CA ALA A 96 3.87 -6.56 11.48
C ALA A 96 3.10 -6.26 12.77
N ASP A 97 3.74 -6.45 13.92
CA ASP A 97 3.09 -6.30 15.23
C ASP A 97 2.62 -4.86 15.51
N ASP A 98 3.43 -3.89 15.09
CA ASP A 98 3.15 -2.47 15.24
C ASP A 98 2.06 -2.03 14.25
N TYR A 99 0.95 -1.52 14.79
CA TYR A 99 -0.12 -0.92 13.99
C TYR A 99 -0.83 0.22 14.74
N PRO A 100 -1.06 1.40 14.11
CA PRO A 100 -0.54 1.79 12.81
C PRO A 100 1.00 1.74 12.74
N PRO A 101 1.61 1.60 11.54
CA PRO A 101 3.07 1.61 11.43
C PRO A 101 3.68 2.87 12.06
N ARG A 102 4.85 2.69 12.67
CA ARG A 102 5.64 3.79 13.26
C ARG A 102 7.05 3.75 12.64
N PRO A 103 7.21 4.19 11.38
CA PRO A 103 8.52 4.22 10.75
C PRO A 103 9.51 5.13 11.51
N PRO A 104 10.82 4.96 11.35
CA PRO A 104 11.82 5.83 11.98
C PRO A 104 11.60 7.32 11.66
N SER A 105 11.76 8.17 12.67
CA SER A 105 11.68 9.63 12.57
C SER A 105 12.43 10.29 13.74
N GLY A 106 12.53 11.62 13.72
CA GLY A 106 13.14 12.42 14.79
C GLY A 106 14.40 13.16 14.35
N PRO A 107 15.03 13.97 15.23
CA PRO A 107 16.07 14.95 14.86
C PRO A 107 17.24 14.40 14.05
N ASP A 108 17.60 13.14 14.30
CA ASP A 108 18.71 12.44 13.65
C ASP A 108 18.30 11.72 12.35
N HIS A 109 17.00 11.71 12.01
CA HIS A 109 16.52 11.08 10.79
C HIS A 109 16.81 11.98 9.57
N PRO A 110 17.47 11.48 8.51
CA PRO A 110 17.92 12.31 7.40
C PRO A 110 16.80 12.96 6.58
N TYR A 111 15.59 12.41 6.63
CA TYR A 111 14.46 12.84 5.80
C TYR A 111 13.18 13.17 6.57
N ASP A 112 13.12 12.86 7.87
CA ASP A 112 11.89 13.00 8.68
C ASP A 112 12.17 13.47 10.11
N GLN A 113 12.75 14.66 10.20
CA GLN A 113 13.14 15.23 11.49
C GLN A 113 11.95 15.58 12.37
N GLN A 114 10.78 15.81 11.78
CA GLN A 114 9.58 16.30 12.45
C GLN A 114 8.50 15.21 12.64
N GLY A 115 8.71 13.99 12.14
CA GLY A 115 7.73 12.90 12.25
C GLY A 115 6.52 13.06 11.32
N GLU A 116 6.71 13.68 10.15
CA GLU A 116 5.67 13.83 9.13
C GLU A 116 5.10 12.48 8.68
N ALA A 117 5.92 11.42 8.65
CA ALA A 117 5.47 10.07 8.30
C ALA A 117 4.37 9.58 9.25
N HIS A 118 4.52 9.82 10.57
CA HIS A 118 3.52 9.43 11.56
C HIS A 118 2.22 10.19 11.38
N ALA A 119 2.32 11.51 11.17
CA ALA A 119 1.15 12.36 10.92
C ALA A 119 0.41 11.93 9.64
N MET A 120 1.13 11.55 8.59
CA MET A 120 0.53 11.06 7.34
C MET A 120 -0.23 9.75 7.55
N ILE A 121 0.38 8.80 8.28
CA ILE A 121 -0.24 7.51 8.63
C ILE A 121 -1.53 7.75 9.42
N ASP A 122 -1.50 8.56 10.47
CA ASP A 122 -2.66 8.82 11.32
C ASP A 122 -3.79 9.53 10.54
N TRP A 123 -3.46 10.36 9.54
CA TRP A 123 -4.44 11.02 8.69
C TRP A 123 -5.07 10.08 7.66
N VAL A 124 -4.31 9.13 7.11
CA VAL A 124 -4.85 8.20 6.10
C VAL A 124 -5.53 7.00 6.76
N PHE A 125 -4.93 6.43 7.80
CA PHE A 125 -5.45 5.31 8.58
C PHE A 125 -6.28 5.78 9.77
N ARG A 126 -7.27 6.63 9.47
CA ARG A 126 -8.21 7.17 10.47
C ARG A 126 -8.94 6.04 11.20
N PRO A 127 -9.50 6.29 12.41
CA PRO A 127 -10.21 5.26 13.17
C PRO A 127 -11.35 4.55 12.41
N ASN A 128 -11.93 5.18 11.40
CA ASN A 128 -12.99 4.60 10.56
C ASN A 128 -12.47 3.81 9.34
N VAL A 129 -11.16 3.74 9.13
CA VAL A 129 -10.52 2.91 8.10
C VAL A 129 -10.16 1.56 8.73
N ALA A 130 -10.94 0.54 8.41
CA ALA A 130 -10.66 -0.81 8.87
C ALA A 130 -9.37 -1.36 8.24
N PHE A 131 -8.54 -1.99 9.07
CA PHE A 131 -7.38 -2.76 8.63
C PHE A 131 -7.70 -4.26 8.67
N THR A 132 -6.95 -5.04 7.91
CA THR A 132 -6.95 -6.50 8.02
C THR A 132 -5.68 -6.95 8.74
N ASP A 133 -5.83 -7.73 9.81
CA ASP A 133 -4.68 -8.42 10.42
C ASP A 133 -4.30 -9.64 9.56
N CYS A 134 -3.12 -9.60 8.95
CA CYS A 134 -2.59 -10.60 8.05
C CYS A 134 -1.33 -11.29 8.59
N ARG A 135 -0.94 -11.02 9.84
CA ARG A 135 0.30 -11.57 10.43
C ARG A 135 0.34 -13.09 10.41
N SER A 136 -0.79 -13.73 10.68
CA SER A 136 -0.94 -15.18 10.70
C SER A 136 -1.41 -15.78 9.37
N PHE A 137 -1.57 -14.95 8.32
CA PHE A 137 -2.13 -15.41 7.06
C PHE A 137 -1.04 -15.88 6.10
N ASP A 138 -1.32 -16.96 5.38
CA ASP A 138 -0.57 -17.34 4.18
C ASP A 138 -0.95 -16.46 2.96
N GLU A 139 -0.25 -16.65 1.85
CA GLU A 139 -0.43 -15.90 0.61
C GLU A 139 -1.86 -16.04 0.04
N MET A 140 -2.44 -17.23 0.14
CA MET A 140 -3.77 -17.52 -0.40
C MET A 140 -4.85 -16.83 0.44
N GLN A 141 -4.71 -16.86 1.76
CA GLN A 141 -5.58 -16.16 2.71
C GLN A 141 -5.53 -14.64 2.50
N ILE A 142 -4.33 -14.08 2.33
CA ILE A 142 -4.17 -12.64 2.01
C ILE A 142 -4.84 -12.31 0.68
N ALA A 143 -4.55 -13.08 -0.38
CA ALA A 143 -5.16 -12.88 -1.70
C ALA A 143 -6.70 -12.92 -1.63
N ARG A 144 -7.25 -13.88 -0.90
CA ARG A 144 -8.70 -13.99 -0.70
C ARG A 144 -9.30 -12.76 -0.03
N VAL A 145 -8.69 -12.25 1.04
CA VAL A 145 -9.21 -11.06 1.73
C VAL A 145 -9.15 -9.82 0.83
N ILE A 146 -8.06 -9.65 0.07
CA ILE A 146 -7.95 -8.56 -0.90
C ILE A 146 -9.05 -8.68 -1.96
N ALA A 147 -9.24 -9.86 -2.54
CA ALA A 147 -10.27 -10.14 -3.54
C ALA A 147 -11.68 -9.82 -3.01
N GLU A 148 -12.01 -10.29 -1.80
CA GLU A 148 -13.29 -10.00 -1.16
C GLU A 148 -13.53 -8.50 -0.97
N ARG A 149 -12.49 -7.74 -0.60
CA ARG A 149 -12.59 -6.28 -0.46
C ARG A 149 -12.80 -5.58 -1.81
N LEU A 150 -12.09 -6.02 -2.85
CA LEU A 150 -12.23 -5.47 -4.21
C LEU A 150 -13.63 -5.74 -4.78
N LEU A 151 -14.18 -6.94 -4.57
CA LEU A 151 -15.53 -7.31 -5.02
C LEU A 151 -16.65 -6.55 -4.28
N LYS A 152 -16.51 -6.35 -2.96
CA LYS A 152 -17.48 -5.55 -2.18
C LYS A 152 -17.59 -4.12 -2.71
N LYS A 153 -16.48 -3.54 -3.18
CA LYS A 153 -16.47 -2.20 -3.76
C LYS A 153 -17.20 -2.14 -5.10
N THR A 154 -17.05 -3.16 -5.96
CA THR A 154 -17.76 -3.21 -7.25
C THR A 154 -19.27 -3.28 -7.06
N LYS A 155 -19.74 -4.01 -6.04
CA LYS A 155 -21.18 -4.13 -5.73
C LYS A 155 -21.79 -2.89 -5.08
N GLY A 156 -21.00 -2.10 -4.35
CA GLY A 156 -21.47 -0.88 -3.66
C GLY A 156 -21.63 0.35 -4.56
N SER A 157 -21.20 0.31 -5.82
CA SER A 157 -21.21 1.47 -6.71
C SER A 157 -22.49 1.60 -7.55
N GLY A 158 -23.49 0.74 -7.32
CA GLY A 158 -24.83 0.83 -7.92
C GLY A 158 -25.81 1.48 -6.95
N HIS A 159 -25.81 2.80 -6.85
CA HIS A 159 -26.98 3.59 -6.46
C HIS A 159 -27.14 4.66 -7.54
N GLY A 160 -28.25 4.56 -8.27
CA GLY A 160 -28.71 5.55 -9.25
C GLY A 160 -29.38 6.75 -8.58
#